data_AF-A0A3N4ST46-F1
#
_entry.id   AF-A0A3N4ST46-F1
#
_cell.length_a   1.000
_cell.length_b   1.000
_cell.length_c   1.000
_cell.angle_alpha   90.00
_cell.angle_beta   90.00
_cell.angle_gamma   90.00
#
_symmetry.space_group_name_H-M   'P 1'
#
loop_
_entity.id
_entity.type
_entity.pdbx_description
1 polymer ?
#
loop_
_entity_poly.entity_id
_entity_poly.type
_entity_poly.pdbx_seq_one_letter_code
_entity_poly.pdbx_strand_id
1 'polypeptide(L)' 'MDAMRLIVASRRALAHGAGVPELMTEVWQAQALAQAIGSRLAVSGPPELRGEALGLTELAGRGCGVLTGPYRTAALEG' A
#
# COMPACT_ATOMS: atom_id res chain seq x y z
N MET A 1 32.03 -11.38 -21.49
CA MET A 1 30.86 -10.91 -20.73
C MET A 1 30.93 -9.38 -20.75
N ASP A 2 29.98 -8.71 -21.40
CA ASP A 2 30.03 -7.25 -21.58
C ASP A 2 29.23 -6.56 -20.47
N ALA A 3 29.91 -5.77 -19.65
CA ALA A 3 29.33 -5.06 -18.51
C ALA A 3 28.22 -4.08 -18.95
N MET A 4 28.35 -3.45 -20.11
CA MET A 4 27.32 -2.55 -20.63
C MET A 4 26.04 -3.32 -20.97
N ARG A 5 26.16 -4.49 -21.61
CA ARG A 5 25.01 -5.36 -21.87
C ARG A 5 24.34 -5.85 -20.59
N LEU A 6 25.13 -6.15 -19.55
CA LEU A 6 24.59 -6.55 -18.25
C LEU A 6 23.85 -5.40 -17.57
N ILE A 7 24.41 -4.19 -17.54
CA ILE A 7 23.77 -3.00 -16.96
C ILE A 7 22.47 -2.67 -17.68
N VAL A 8 22.45 -2.72 -19.03
CA VAL A 8 21.24 -2.46 -19.81
C VAL A 8 20.20 -3.56 -19.58
N ALA A 9 20.60 -4.83 -19.51
CA ALA A 9 19.69 -5.93 -19.20
C ALA A 9 19.10 -5.80 -17.79
N SER A 10 19.90 -5.49 -16.79
CA SER A 10 19.45 -5.26 -15.41
C SER A 10 18.54 -4.05 -15.30
N ARG A 11 18.86 -2.93 -15.97
CA ARG A 11 17.98 -1.73 -15.99
C ARG A 11 16.64 -2.03 -16.66
N ARG A 12 16.62 -2.80 -17.75
CA ARG A 12 15.38 -3.23 -18.39
C ARG A 12 14.59 -4.18 -17.50
N ALA A 13 15.23 -5.15 -16.85
CA ALA A 13 14.57 -6.04 -15.90
C ALA A 13 13.98 -5.27 -14.70
N LEU A 14 14.69 -4.28 -14.16
CA LEU A 14 14.20 -3.41 -13.09
C LEU A 14 13.05 -2.50 -13.54
N ALA A 15 13.03 -2.08 -14.80
CA ALA A 15 11.95 -1.29 -15.39
C ALA A 15 10.74 -2.13 -15.83
N HIS A 16 10.87 -3.46 -15.89
CA HIS A 16 9.84 -4.38 -16.39
C HIS A 16 9.31 -5.36 -15.33
N GLY A 17 10.04 -5.58 -14.23
CA GLY A 17 9.47 -6.20 -13.04
C GLY A 17 8.40 -5.28 -12.48
N ALA A 18 7.24 -5.83 -12.10
CA ALA A 18 6.23 -5.12 -11.31
C ALA A 18 6.98 -4.50 -10.13
N GLY A 19 7.18 -3.21 -10.23
CA GLY A 19 8.24 -2.52 -9.53
C GLY A 19 7.90 -2.45 -8.07
N VAL A 20 8.92 -2.22 -7.25
CA VAL A 20 8.75 -1.79 -5.86
C VAL A 20 7.59 -0.78 -5.70
N PRO A 21 7.33 0.17 -6.64
CA PRO A 21 6.15 1.04 -6.58
C PRO A 21 4.79 0.33 -6.60
N GLU A 22 4.55 -0.65 -7.48
CA GLU A 22 3.28 -1.40 -7.53
C GLU A 22 3.09 -2.22 -6.24
N LEU A 23 4.13 -2.91 -5.77
CA LEU A 23 4.07 -3.67 -4.51
C LEU A 23 3.81 -2.76 -3.31
N MET A 24 4.49 -1.61 -3.25
CA MET A 24 4.25 -0.61 -2.19
C MET A 24 2.84 -0.02 -2.27
N THR A 25 2.26 0.09 -3.47
CA THR A 25 0.86 0.52 -3.66
C THR A 25 -0.10 -0.50 -3.05
N GLU A 26 0.08 -1.79 -3.31
CA GLU A 26 -0.72 -2.86 -2.71
C GLU A 26 -0.58 -2.87 -1.18
N VAL A 27 0.65 -2.73 -0.67
CA VAL A 27 0.93 -2.65 0.78
C VAL A 27 0.21 -1.46 1.42
N TRP A 28 0.26 -0.28 0.79
CA TRP A 28 -0.44 0.90 1.32
C TRP A 28 -1.96 0.77 1.24
N GLN A 29 -2.50 0.14 0.21
CA GLN A 29 -3.94 -0.16 0.14
C GLN A 29 -4.37 -1.12 1.25
N ALA A 30 -3.61 -2.19 1.49
CA ALA A 30 -3.89 -3.13 2.57
C ALA A 30 -3.80 -2.45 3.95
N GLN A 31 -2.83 -1.56 4.13
CA GLN A 31 -2.67 -0.78 5.37
C GLN A 31 -3.84 0.20 5.58
N ALA A 32 -4.27 0.92 4.54
CA ALA A 32 -5.42 1.81 4.62
C ALA A 32 -6.73 1.06 4.91
N LEU A 33 -6.91 -0.12 4.30
CA LEU A 33 -8.05 -0.99 4.56
C LEU A 33 -8.04 -1.48 6.02
N ALA A 34 -6.89 -1.95 6.51
CA ALA A 34 -6.72 -2.36 7.90
C ALA A 34 -7.06 -1.20 8.86
N GLN A 35 -6.58 0.02 8.59
CA GLN A 35 -6.90 1.20 9.38
C GLN A 35 -8.42 1.45 9.43
N ALA A 36 -9.09 1.44 8.27
CA ALA A 36 -10.52 1.70 8.17
C ALA A 36 -11.38 0.64 8.88
N ILE A 37 -11.02 -0.65 8.73
CA ILE A 37 -11.71 -1.75 9.42
C ILE A 37 -11.48 -1.66 10.93
N GLY A 38 -10.23 -1.45 11.38
CA GLY A 38 -9.90 -1.28 12.80
C GLY A 38 -10.68 -0.13 13.42
N SER A 39 -10.78 1.01 12.74
CA SER A 39 -11.50 2.18 13.27
C SER A 39 -13.00 1.90 13.40
N ARG A 40 -13.58 1.21 12.42
CA ARG A 40 -14.99 0.78 12.47
C ARG A 40 -15.25 -0.20 13.62
N LEU A 41 -14.36 -1.16 13.84
CA LEU A 41 -14.47 -2.16 14.92
C LEU A 41 -14.22 -1.55 16.30
N ALA A 42 -13.31 -0.59 16.43
CA ALA A 42 -13.07 0.12 17.69
C ALA A 42 -14.32 0.88 18.17
N VAL A 43 -15.13 1.39 17.24
CA VAL A 43 -16.37 2.13 17.55
C VAL A 43 -17.58 1.22 17.70
N SER A 44 -17.80 0.30 16.74
CA SER A 44 -19.05 -0.46 16.62
C SER A 44 -18.91 -1.95 16.94
N GLY A 45 -17.69 -2.42 17.20
CA GLY A 45 -17.41 -3.83 17.44
C GLY A 45 -17.77 -4.30 18.86
N PRO A 46 -17.74 -5.64 19.07
CA PRO A 46 -17.86 -6.24 20.39
C PRO A 46 -16.84 -5.62 21.36
N PRO A 47 -17.24 -5.30 22.61
CA PRO A 47 -16.37 -4.62 23.56
C PRO A 47 -15.04 -5.35 23.82
N GLU A 48 -15.03 -6.67 23.73
CA GLU A 48 -13.86 -7.53 23.92
C GLU A 48 -12.78 -7.30 22.84
N LEU A 49 -13.18 -6.88 21.64
CA LEU A 49 -12.29 -6.70 20.49
C LEU A 49 -11.84 -5.25 20.28
N ARG A 50 -12.44 -4.28 20.97
CA ARG A 50 -12.17 -2.85 20.73
C ARG A 50 -10.72 -2.45 21.01
N GLY A 51 -10.10 -3.03 22.03
CA GLY A 51 -8.70 -2.76 22.37
C GLY A 51 -7.73 -3.21 21.26
N GLU A 52 -7.96 -4.41 20.73
CA GLU A 52 -7.16 -4.94 19.60
C GLU A 52 -7.41 -4.15 18.31
N ALA A 53 -8.67 -3.78 18.05
CA ALA A 53 -9.04 -2.95 16.91
C ALA A 53 -8.38 -1.55 16.97
N LEU A 54 -8.27 -0.96 18.15
CA LEU A 54 -7.55 0.31 18.36
C LEU A 54 -6.05 0.15 18.04
N GLY A 55 -5.41 -0.90 18.57
CA GLY A 55 -4.00 -1.19 18.29
C GLY A 55 -3.72 -1.44 16.81
N LEU A 56 -4.65 -2.09 16.10
CA LEU A 56 -4.56 -2.32 14.66
C LEU A 56 -4.69 -1.01 13.87
N THR A 57 -5.60 -0.11 14.26
CA THR A 57 -5.71 1.23 13.65
C THR A 57 -4.46 2.06 13.86
N GLU A 58 -3.89 2.06 15.07
CA GLU A 58 -2.67 2.81 15.37
C GLU A 58 -1.47 2.30 14.57
N LEU A 59 -1.30 0.97 14.49
CA LEU A 59 -0.26 0.34 13.68
C LEU A 59 -0.42 0.69 12.20
N ALA A 60 -1.64 0.58 11.67
CA ALA A 60 -1.96 0.87 10.28
C ALA A 60 -1.90 2.38 9.94
N GLY A 61 -2.05 3.27 10.92
CA GLY A 61 -1.93 4.73 10.72
C GLY A 61 -0.50 5.24 10.61
N ARG A 62 0.50 4.54 11.18
CA ARG A 62 1.89 5.03 11.31
C ARG A 62 2.73 5.05 10.02
N GLY A 63 2.17 4.69 8.88
CA GLY A 63 2.82 4.80 7.56
C GLY A 63 2.02 5.60 6.53
N CYS A 64 0.93 6.27 6.93
CA CYS A 64 0.01 6.96 6.03
C CYS A 64 0.54 8.33 5.59
N GLY A 65 1.69 8.33 4.89
CA GLY A 65 2.15 9.48 4.13
C GLY A 65 1.38 9.52 2.80
N VAL A 66 0.27 10.24 2.77
CA VAL A 66 -0.46 10.64 1.54
C VAL A 66 -1.25 9.51 0.86
N LEU A 67 -2.51 9.33 1.28
CA LEU A 67 -3.57 8.64 0.52
C LEU A 67 -4.07 9.45 -0.71
N THR A 68 -3.15 10.08 -1.44
CA THR A 68 -3.41 10.49 -2.83
C THR A 68 -2.50 9.69 -3.75
N GLY A 69 -2.79 8.39 -3.86
CA GLY A 69 -2.28 7.58 -4.96
C GLY A 69 -3.00 7.94 -6.27
N PRO A 70 -2.36 7.78 -7.44
CA PRO A 70 -2.81 8.29 -8.75
C PRO A 70 -4.07 7.64 -9.36
N TYR A 71 -4.85 6.90 -8.58
CA TYR A 71 -5.96 6.07 -9.10
C TYR A 71 -7.30 6.81 -9.29
N ARG A 72 -7.34 8.15 -9.20
CA ARG A 72 -8.58 8.92 -9.46
C ARG A 72 -8.62 9.68 -10.79
N THR A 73 -7.54 9.76 -11.55
CA THR A 73 -7.53 10.47 -12.85
C THR A 73 -7.55 9.56 -14.08
N ALA A 74 -7.32 8.25 -13.95
CA ALA A 74 -7.36 7.33 -15.09
C ALA A 74 -8.78 6.78 -15.42
N ALA A 75 -9.79 7.06 -14.58
CA ALA A 75 -11.14 6.50 -14.74
C ALA A 75 -12.19 7.49 -15.29
N LEU A 76 -11.76 8.65 -15.82
CA LEU A 76 -12.67 9.66 -16.40
C LEU A 76 -12.32 10.07 -17.83
N GLU A 77 -11.40 9.38 -18.52
CA GLU A 77 -11.19 9.56 -19.97
C GLU A 77 -11.61 8.29 -20.71
N GLY A 78 -12.90 8.22 -21.05
CA GLY A 78 -13.53 7.18 -21.87
C GLY A 78 -14.89 7.65 -22.35
#